data_AF-A0A9D2JDA4-F1
#
_entry.id   AF-A0A9D2JDA4-F1
#
_cell.length_a   1.000
_cell.length_b   1.000
_cell.length_c   1.000
_cell.angle_alpha   90.00
_cell.angle_beta   90.00
_cell.angle_gamma   90.00
#
_symmetry.space_group_name_H-M   'P 1'
#
loop_
_entity.id
_entity.type
_entity.pdbx_description
1 polymer ?
#
loop_
_entity_poly.entity_id
_entity_poly.type
_entity_poly.pdbx_seq_one_letter_code
_entity_poly.pdbx_strand_id
1 'polypeptide(L)'
;MKTIKNVLSVSKALFFRMFREPKNYIAILWVVLFWFQTYAGIRGFSQYTGVNVTCWGLPLMADLPVVQAVIAFGAVFIFCDAPFLDRNSYYMVIRTGRRKWAGGQILYIWGTGLLYAVLLFILMNTMFFPRLSLSDEWGAVFNTLAQTNMGASFGLAQFEYTIILRFDPIVATCLVLLAIWLNTVIIGLTQLVLNGYFPRGIGIAAGGVIMFSPYLAQKLSVGYIGYYFSFPSWINLSIYDWDGITQLPSPLYIAAFWVMAIILLTVLACRRTVKGDLDVISQV
;
A
#
# COMPACT_ATOMS: atom_id res chain seq x y z
N MET A 1 -26.15 18.23 7.08
CA MET A 1 -25.57 17.40 8.16
C MET A 1 -26.03 15.93 8.19
N LYS A 2 -27.32 15.59 7.99
CA LYS A 2 -27.80 14.18 8.07
C LYS A 2 -27.11 13.23 7.06
N THR A 3 -26.75 13.71 5.87
CA THR A 3 -26.08 12.89 4.83
C THR A 3 -24.69 12.44 5.24
N ILE A 4 -23.86 13.34 5.78
CA ILE A 4 -22.49 13.05 6.23
C ILE A 4 -22.50 12.06 7.40
N LYS A 5 -23.43 12.25 8.35
CA LYS A 5 -23.59 11.34 9.50
C LYS A 5 -23.87 9.90 9.06
N ASN A 6 -24.71 9.71 8.04
CA ASN A 6 -25.03 8.38 7.53
C ASN A 6 -23.84 7.72 6.82
N VAL A 7 -23.08 8.48 6.03
CA VAL A 7 -21.84 7.99 5.36
C VAL A 7 -20.84 7.55 6.42
N LEU A 8 -20.61 8.37 7.45
CA LEU A 8 -19.70 8.07 8.55
C LEU A 8 -20.16 6.84 9.34
N SER A 9 -21.47 6.68 9.58
CA SER A 9 -21.97 5.50 10.30
C SER A 9 -21.73 4.19 9.55
N VAL A 10 -21.86 4.22 8.22
CA VAL A 10 -21.57 3.04 7.37
C VAL A 10 -20.08 2.73 7.41
N SER A 11 -19.23 3.74 7.20
CA SER A 11 -17.77 3.58 7.27
C SER A 11 -17.31 3.06 8.64
N LYS A 12 -17.90 3.57 9.73
CA LYS A 12 -17.59 3.14 11.11
C LYS A 12 -17.98 1.68 11.33
N ALA A 13 -19.14 1.25 10.83
CA ALA A 13 -19.56 -0.15 10.94
C ALA A 13 -18.61 -1.09 10.20
N LEU A 14 -18.19 -0.73 8.98
CA LEU A 14 -17.20 -1.50 8.20
C LEU A 14 -15.83 -1.53 8.90
N PHE A 15 -15.40 -0.41 9.49
CA PHE A 15 -14.15 -0.33 10.23
C PHE A 15 -14.13 -1.22 11.48
N PHE A 16 -15.21 -1.25 12.28
CA PHE A 16 -15.28 -2.19 13.41
C PHE A 16 -15.37 -3.64 12.98
N ARG A 17 -16.00 -3.92 11.83
CA ARG A 17 -16.02 -5.25 11.26
C ARG A 17 -14.62 -5.71 10.89
N MET A 18 -13.79 -4.83 10.32
CA MET A 18 -12.40 -5.15 9.97
C MET A 18 -11.63 -5.79 11.15
N PHE A 19 -11.78 -5.26 12.37
CA PHE A 19 -11.11 -5.82 13.56
C PHE A 19 -11.69 -7.16 14.04
N ARG A 20 -12.87 -7.56 13.58
CA ARG A 20 -13.48 -8.85 13.97
C ARG A 20 -13.16 -9.97 12.99
N GLU A 21 -12.76 -9.63 11.76
CA GLU A 21 -12.51 -10.63 10.73
C GLU A 21 -11.13 -11.28 10.91
N PRO A 22 -11.06 -12.62 11.07
CA PRO A 22 -9.80 -13.32 11.30
C PRO A 22 -8.81 -13.15 10.14
N LYS A 23 -9.29 -12.96 8.90
CA LYS A 23 -8.43 -12.74 7.74
C LYS A 23 -7.53 -11.51 7.88
N ASN A 24 -8.00 -10.42 8.48
CA ASN A 24 -7.16 -9.21 8.59
C ASN A 24 -5.96 -9.46 9.51
N TYR A 25 -6.13 -10.31 10.53
CA TYR A 25 -5.01 -10.77 11.36
C TYR A 25 -4.06 -11.69 10.60
N ILE A 26 -4.56 -12.54 9.70
CA ILE A 26 -3.71 -13.38 8.82
C ILE A 26 -2.89 -12.48 7.89
N ALA A 27 -3.47 -11.42 7.33
CA ALA A 27 -2.76 -10.45 6.49
C ALA A 27 -1.61 -9.78 7.27
N ILE A 28 -1.90 -9.31 8.48
CA ILE A 28 -0.89 -8.70 9.35
C ILE A 28 0.21 -9.70 9.71
N LEU A 29 -0.16 -10.93 10.09
CA LEU A 29 0.80 -11.99 10.40
C LEU A 29 1.71 -12.29 9.20
N TRP A 30 1.14 -12.35 8.00
CA TRP A 30 1.91 -12.56 6.78
C TRP A 30 2.92 -11.44 6.53
N VAL A 31 2.51 -10.18 6.67
CA VAL A 31 3.41 -9.02 6.58
C VAL A 31 4.51 -9.08 7.64
N VAL A 32 4.17 -9.43 8.89
CA VAL A 32 5.14 -9.54 9.99
C VAL A 32 6.19 -10.61 9.71
N LEU A 33 5.78 -11.79 9.21
CA LEU A 33 6.72 -12.86 8.86
C LEU A 33 7.66 -12.44 7.73
N PHE A 34 7.12 -11.79 6.69
CA PHE A 34 7.94 -11.27 5.59
C PHE A 34 8.91 -10.19 6.06
N TRP A 35 8.45 -9.22 6.85
CA TRP A 35 9.33 -8.21 7.45
C TRP A 35 10.41 -8.84 8.33
N PHE A 36 10.05 -9.79 9.17
CA PHE A 36 11.04 -10.46 10.01
C PHE A 36 12.17 -11.07 9.18
N GLN A 37 11.85 -11.69 8.04
CA GLN A 37 12.85 -12.24 7.12
C GLN A 37 13.65 -11.15 6.38
N THR A 38 12.98 -10.16 5.80
CA THR A 38 13.64 -9.10 5.01
C THR A 38 14.57 -8.24 5.87
N TYR A 39 14.18 -7.93 7.12
CA TYR A 39 15.00 -7.14 8.03
C TYR A 39 16.04 -7.96 8.81
N ALA A 40 16.11 -9.28 8.62
CA ALA A 40 17.07 -10.14 9.32
C ALA A 40 18.53 -9.71 9.05
N GLY A 41 18.86 -9.38 7.80
CA GLY A 41 20.22 -8.96 7.44
C GLY A 41 20.65 -7.65 8.10
N ILE A 42 19.76 -6.65 8.20
CA ILE A 42 20.06 -5.38 8.88
C ILE A 42 20.25 -5.60 10.38
N ARG A 43 19.40 -6.44 10.98
CA ARG A 43 19.52 -6.77 12.41
C ARG A 43 20.83 -7.49 12.68
N GLY A 44 21.24 -8.42 11.80
CA GLY A 44 22.54 -9.08 11.89
C GLY A 44 23.71 -8.10 11.77
N PHE A 45 23.65 -7.16 10.83
CA PHE A 45 24.68 -6.13 10.67
C PHE A 45 24.76 -5.18 11.89
N SER A 46 23.62 -4.70 12.38
CA SER A 46 23.55 -3.89 13.60
C SER A 46 24.06 -4.67 14.81
N GLN A 47 23.75 -5.97 14.91
CA GLN A 47 24.25 -6.85 15.95
C GLN A 47 25.77 -6.97 15.93
N TYR A 48 26.34 -7.20 14.76
CA TYR A 48 27.78 -7.34 14.53
C TYR A 48 28.56 -6.05 14.82
N THR A 49 28.05 -4.90 14.34
CA THR A 49 28.72 -3.60 14.51
C THR A 49 28.49 -2.95 15.87
N GLY A 50 27.48 -3.39 16.62
CA GLY A 50 27.10 -2.76 17.88
C GLY A 50 26.36 -1.42 17.73
N VAL A 51 26.06 -0.99 16.49
CA VAL A 51 25.46 0.32 16.21
C VAL A 51 23.94 0.22 16.11
N ASN A 52 23.25 1.22 16.65
CA ASN A 52 21.78 1.30 16.60
C ASN A 52 21.26 1.64 15.19
N VAL A 53 20.06 1.15 14.88
CA VAL A 53 19.36 1.36 13.60
C VAL A 53 18.36 2.50 13.77
N THR A 54 18.33 3.43 12.83
CA THR A 54 17.41 4.57 12.85
C THR A 54 16.00 4.17 12.40
N CYS A 55 14.98 4.95 12.78
CA CYS A 55 13.58 4.65 12.48
C CYS A 55 13.16 4.86 11.01
N TRP A 56 14.05 5.40 10.18
CA TRP A 56 13.76 5.82 8.81
C TRP A 56 14.13 4.80 7.73
N GLY A 57 14.19 3.51 8.05
CA GLY A 57 14.58 2.47 7.10
C GLY A 57 13.58 2.19 5.95
N LEU A 58 12.34 2.70 6.06
CA LEU A 58 11.24 2.34 5.17
C LEU A 58 11.48 2.74 3.70
N PRO A 59 11.97 3.95 3.38
CA PRO A 59 12.25 4.34 1.99
C PRO A 59 13.36 3.53 1.32
N LEU A 60 14.36 3.08 2.08
CA LEU A 60 15.46 2.27 1.55
C LEU A 60 15.00 0.85 1.26
N MET A 61 14.05 0.33 2.03
CA MET A 61 13.45 -0.98 1.80
C MET A 61 12.45 -1.00 0.68
N ALA A 62 11.69 0.09 0.55
CA ALA A 62 10.74 0.31 -0.52
C ALA A 62 11.36 0.16 -1.92
N ASP A 63 12.69 0.25 -2.03
CA ASP A 63 13.43 0.02 -3.28
C ASP A 63 13.26 -1.42 -3.81
N LEU A 64 13.12 -2.40 -2.91
CA LEU A 64 13.03 -3.81 -3.28
C LEU A 64 11.63 -4.16 -3.85
N PRO A 65 11.55 -4.75 -5.06
CA PRO A 65 10.27 -5.18 -5.63
C PRO A 65 9.51 -6.19 -4.77
N VAL A 66 10.23 -7.01 -3.99
CA VAL A 66 9.67 -7.95 -3.01
C VAL A 66 8.83 -7.20 -1.96
N VAL A 67 9.40 -6.12 -1.41
CA VAL A 67 8.78 -5.29 -0.36
C VAL A 67 7.53 -4.62 -0.90
N GLN A 68 7.60 -4.05 -2.12
CA GLN A 68 6.46 -3.44 -2.79
C GLN A 68 5.33 -4.43 -3.06
N ALA A 69 5.66 -5.64 -3.53
CA ALA A 69 4.68 -6.69 -3.78
C ALA A 69 4.03 -7.19 -2.49
N VAL A 70 4.77 -7.34 -1.39
CA VAL A 70 4.24 -7.71 -0.07
C VAL A 70 3.27 -6.64 0.45
N ILE A 71 3.62 -5.36 0.32
CA ILE A 71 2.74 -4.26 0.71
C ILE A 71 1.44 -4.30 -0.11
N ALA A 72 1.54 -4.50 -1.43
CA ALA A 72 0.38 -4.61 -2.32
C ALA A 72 -0.46 -5.87 -2.03
N PHE A 73 0.15 -7.01 -1.71
CA PHE A 73 -0.56 -8.24 -1.34
C PHE A 73 -1.42 -8.01 -0.09
N GLY A 74 -0.85 -7.39 0.94
CA GLY A 74 -1.60 -7.07 2.16
C GLY A 74 -2.80 -6.17 1.89
N ALA A 75 -2.65 -5.17 1.00
CA ALA A 75 -3.76 -4.33 0.56
C ALA A 75 -4.85 -5.13 -0.19
N VAL A 76 -4.46 -6.00 -1.14
CA VAL A 76 -5.39 -6.87 -1.88
C VAL A 76 -6.16 -7.79 -0.93
N PHE A 77 -5.48 -8.32 0.09
CA PHE A 77 -6.07 -9.25 1.06
C PHE A 77 -7.06 -8.56 2.01
N ILE A 78 -6.75 -7.34 2.48
CA ILE A 78 -7.67 -6.56 3.32
C ILE A 78 -8.98 -6.25 2.60
N PHE A 79 -8.91 -5.98 1.29
CA PHE A 79 -10.05 -5.58 0.48
C PHE A 79 -10.63 -6.71 -0.39
N CYS A 80 -10.25 -7.98 -0.16
CA CYS A 80 -10.71 -9.12 -0.97
C CYS A 80 -12.24 -9.30 -0.97
N ASP A 81 -12.91 -8.90 0.10
CA ASP A 81 -14.36 -9.03 0.28
C ASP A 81 -15.16 -7.93 -0.40
N ALA A 82 -14.53 -7.06 -1.19
CA ALA A 82 -15.25 -6.03 -1.92
C ALA A 82 -16.23 -6.65 -2.94
N PRO A 83 -17.45 -6.10 -3.12
CA PRO A 83 -18.09 -5.07 -2.31
C PRO A 83 -18.40 -5.57 -0.89
N PHE A 84 -18.08 -4.77 0.13
CA PHE A 84 -18.14 -5.13 1.57
C PHE A 84 -19.59 -5.36 2.07
N LEU A 85 -20.16 -6.48 1.66
CA LEU A 85 -21.54 -6.86 1.91
C LEU A 85 -21.59 -7.88 3.05
N ASP A 86 -22.55 -7.68 3.94
CA ASP A 86 -22.99 -8.62 4.97
C ASP A 86 -24.49 -8.87 4.81
N ARG A 87 -24.97 -9.90 5.52
CA ARG A 87 -26.42 -10.07 5.80
C ARG A 87 -27.07 -8.78 6.33
N ASN A 88 -26.34 -8.00 7.15
CA ASN A 88 -26.82 -6.72 7.67
C ASN A 88 -26.61 -5.53 6.72
N SER A 89 -25.73 -5.65 5.71
CA SER A 89 -25.46 -4.57 4.77
C SER A 89 -26.68 -4.25 3.90
N TYR A 90 -27.51 -5.24 3.58
CA TYR A 90 -28.76 -5.01 2.84
C TYR A 90 -29.72 -4.09 3.60
N TYR A 91 -29.94 -4.37 4.89
CA TYR A 91 -30.76 -3.52 5.75
C TYR A 91 -30.17 -2.10 5.86
N MET A 92 -28.84 -1.97 5.92
CA MET A 92 -28.18 -0.67 5.91
C MET A 92 -28.37 0.09 4.59
N VAL A 93 -28.29 -0.59 3.44
CA VAL A 93 -28.51 0.02 2.11
C VAL A 93 -29.92 0.58 1.99
N ILE A 94 -30.94 -0.18 2.41
CA ILE A 94 -32.34 0.24 2.37
C ILE A 94 -32.58 1.49 3.22
N ARG A 95 -32.01 1.55 4.44
CA ARG A 95 -32.22 2.69 5.36
C ARG A 95 -31.40 3.94 5.01
N THR A 96 -30.17 3.77 4.53
CA THR A 96 -29.26 4.90 4.28
C THR A 96 -29.38 5.46 2.86
N GLY A 97 -29.80 4.63 1.91
CA GLY A 97 -29.85 4.93 0.48
C GLY A 97 -28.51 4.67 -0.22
N ARG A 98 -28.59 4.19 -1.46
CA ARG A 98 -27.46 3.67 -2.26
C ARG A 98 -26.28 4.64 -2.37
N ARG A 99 -26.55 5.93 -2.63
CA ARG A 99 -25.49 6.98 -2.75
C ARG A 99 -24.68 7.15 -1.47
N LYS A 100 -25.34 7.15 -0.31
CA LYS A 100 -24.68 7.34 0.99
C LYS A 100 -23.90 6.10 1.39
N TRP A 101 -24.44 4.92 1.07
CA TRP A 101 -23.74 3.66 1.29
C TRP A 101 -22.45 3.56 0.45
N ALA A 102 -22.51 3.92 -0.83
CA ALA A 102 -21.32 3.97 -1.70
C ALA A 102 -20.24 4.92 -1.17
N GLY A 103 -20.65 6.12 -0.74
CA GLY A 103 -19.73 7.06 -0.08
C GLY A 103 -19.10 6.48 1.20
N GLY A 104 -19.85 5.68 1.96
CA GLY A 104 -19.36 5.01 3.17
C GLY A 104 -18.30 3.94 2.86
N GLN A 105 -18.46 3.18 1.78
CA GLN A 105 -17.46 2.21 1.33
C GLN A 105 -16.19 2.88 0.83
N ILE A 106 -16.32 3.97 0.06
CA ILE A 106 -15.16 4.74 -0.41
C ILE A 106 -14.41 5.33 0.78
N LEU A 107 -15.11 5.96 1.74
CA LEU A 107 -14.49 6.51 2.94
C LEU A 107 -13.80 5.43 3.78
N TYR A 108 -14.39 4.24 3.87
CA TYR A 108 -13.78 3.09 4.52
C TYR A 108 -12.45 2.70 3.84
N ILE A 109 -12.39 2.62 2.51
CA ILE A 109 -11.16 2.31 1.78
C ILE A 109 -10.06 3.35 2.09
N TRP A 110 -10.41 4.64 2.08
CA TRP A 110 -9.47 5.72 2.42
C TRP A 110 -8.94 5.60 3.85
N GLY A 111 -9.83 5.42 4.83
CA GLY A 111 -9.46 5.33 6.24
C GLY A 111 -8.64 4.07 6.56
N THR A 112 -9.06 2.91 6.04
CA THR A 112 -8.34 1.65 6.22
C THR A 112 -6.99 1.68 5.51
N GLY A 113 -6.88 2.29 4.33
CA GLY A 113 -5.60 2.46 3.65
C GLY A 113 -4.61 3.30 4.44
N LEU A 114 -5.08 4.37 5.10
CA LEU A 114 -4.21 5.21 5.94
C LEU A 114 -3.73 4.45 7.17
N LEU A 115 -4.65 3.74 7.84
CA LEU A 115 -4.32 2.90 8.98
C LEU A 115 -3.32 1.81 8.60
N TYR A 116 -3.49 1.19 7.43
CA TYR A 116 -2.56 0.19 6.91
C TYR A 116 -1.15 0.76 6.71
N ALA A 117 -1.01 1.92 6.06
CA ALA A 117 0.28 2.57 5.86
C ALA A 117 1.00 2.89 7.19
N VAL A 118 0.28 3.46 8.16
CA VAL A 118 0.82 3.77 9.50
C VAL A 118 1.21 2.49 10.24
N LEU A 119 0.38 1.44 10.16
CA LEU A 119 0.64 0.16 10.80
C LEU A 119 1.90 -0.50 10.22
N LEU A 120 2.12 -0.44 8.89
CA LEU A 120 3.34 -0.94 8.27
C LEU A 120 4.61 -0.23 8.78
N PHE A 121 4.54 1.09 8.96
CA PHE A 121 5.64 1.86 9.53
C PHE A 121 5.95 1.45 10.97
N ILE A 122 4.92 1.32 11.80
CA ILE A 122 5.09 0.90 13.20
C ILE A 122 5.67 -0.53 13.24
N LEU A 123 5.12 -1.45 12.46
CA LEU A 123 5.59 -2.84 12.40
C LEU A 123 7.06 -2.91 11.99
N MET A 124 7.49 -2.15 10.99
CA MET A 124 8.91 -2.07 10.63
C MET A 124 9.77 -1.65 11.83
N ASN A 125 9.42 -0.55 12.48
CA ASN A 125 10.19 -0.02 13.61
C ASN A 125 10.26 -1.00 14.78
N THR A 126 9.18 -1.74 15.05
CA THR A 126 9.19 -2.78 16.09
C THR A 126 10.17 -3.92 15.80
N MET A 127 10.48 -4.20 14.52
CA MET A 127 11.46 -5.25 14.18
C MET A 127 12.89 -4.89 14.62
N PHE A 128 13.21 -3.61 14.75
CA PHE A 128 14.55 -3.13 15.15
C PHE A 128 14.71 -3.02 16.67
N PHE A 129 13.66 -3.24 17.46
CA PHE A 129 13.76 -3.27 18.91
C PHE A 129 14.68 -4.43 19.37
N PRO A 130 15.62 -4.22 20.33
CA PRO A 130 15.82 -3.04 21.19
C PRO A 130 16.80 -1.99 20.66
N ARG A 131 17.42 -2.18 19.49
CA ARG A 131 18.49 -1.31 18.96
C ARG A 131 17.98 -0.15 18.10
N LEU A 132 16.75 0.30 18.36
CA LEU A 132 16.12 1.39 17.61
C LEU A 132 16.60 2.76 18.15
N SER A 133 17.10 3.63 17.29
CA SER A 133 17.41 5.03 17.61
C SER A 133 16.45 5.99 16.91
N LEU A 134 15.91 6.95 17.66
CA LEU A 134 15.02 8.00 17.15
C LEU A 134 15.82 9.26 16.79
N SER A 135 16.76 9.13 15.85
CA SER A 135 17.53 10.25 15.32
C SER A 135 16.84 10.83 14.08
N ASP A 136 17.04 12.13 13.82
CA ASP A 136 16.50 12.78 12.62
C ASP A 136 17.34 12.52 11.36
N GLU A 137 18.48 11.82 11.51
CA GLU A 137 19.39 11.43 10.43
C GLU A 137 19.19 9.97 9.99
N TRP A 138 19.69 9.63 8.79
CA TRP A 138 19.73 8.25 8.27
C TRP A 138 20.56 7.31 9.16
N GLY A 139 21.56 7.82 9.87
CA GLY A 139 22.41 7.05 10.77
C GLY A 139 23.43 6.13 10.08
N ALA A 140 24.39 5.64 10.86
CA ALA A 140 25.56 4.95 10.32
C ALA A 140 25.24 3.60 9.67
N VAL A 141 24.25 2.86 10.17
CA VAL A 141 23.86 1.55 9.60
C VAL A 141 23.38 1.69 8.16
N PHE A 142 22.47 2.62 7.87
CA PHE A 142 21.97 2.80 6.51
C PHE A 142 23.01 3.40 5.58
N ASN A 143 23.82 4.36 6.07
CA ASN A 143 24.92 4.93 5.27
C ASN A 143 25.96 3.88 4.87
N THR A 144 26.39 3.04 5.81
CA THR A 144 27.38 1.99 5.53
C THR A 144 26.82 0.92 4.60
N LEU A 145 25.56 0.50 4.78
CA LEU A 145 24.91 -0.49 3.91
C LEU A 145 24.62 0.03 2.49
N ALA A 146 24.44 1.34 2.31
CA ALA A 146 24.25 1.94 0.99
C ALA A 146 25.59 2.20 0.26
N GLN A 147 26.64 2.57 0.99
CA GLN A 147 27.94 2.91 0.41
C GLN A 147 28.89 1.70 0.23
N THR A 148 28.72 0.64 1.01
CA THR A 148 29.63 -0.51 1.02
C THR A 148 28.94 -1.82 0.69
N ASN A 149 29.68 -2.74 0.09
CA ASN A 149 29.21 -4.12 -0.19
C ASN A 149 29.11 -5.00 1.06
N MET A 150 29.27 -4.46 2.28
CA MET A 150 29.12 -5.24 3.52
C MET A 150 27.72 -5.83 3.66
N GLY A 151 26.68 -5.22 3.06
CA GLY A 151 25.33 -5.78 3.03
C GLY A 151 25.26 -7.18 2.42
N ALA A 152 26.10 -7.48 1.42
CA ALA A 152 26.11 -8.78 0.75
C ALA A 152 26.51 -9.92 1.70
N SER A 153 27.41 -9.67 2.67
CA SER A 153 27.82 -10.64 3.69
C SER A 153 26.68 -11.02 4.66
N PHE A 154 25.62 -10.20 4.71
CA PHE A 154 24.42 -10.43 5.52
C PHE A 154 23.19 -10.77 4.65
N GLY A 155 23.39 -11.11 3.37
CA GLY A 155 22.32 -11.49 2.44
C GLY A 155 21.41 -10.33 2.03
N LEU A 156 21.86 -9.08 2.20
CA LEU A 156 21.13 -7.90 1.75
C LEU A 156 21.51 -7.53 0.33
N ALA A 157 20.53 -7.09 -0.46
CA ALA A 157 20.80 -6.33 -1.67
C ALA A 157 21.36 -4.95 -1.32
N GLN A 158 22.19 -4.39 -2.19
CA GLN A 158 22.74 -3.05 -2.00
C GLN A 158 21.61 -2.01 -2.06
N PHE A 159 21.57 -1.11 -1.07
CA PHE A 159 20.61 -0.01 -1.08
C PHE A 159 21.06 1.10 -2.03
N GLU A 160 20.08 1.73 -2.65
CA GLU A 160 20.30 2.85 -3.55
C GLU A 160 20.72 4.11 -2.77
N TYR A 161 21.99 4.48 -2.88
CA TYR A 161 22.58 5.60 -2.12
C TYR A 161 22.04 6.98 -2.55
N THR A 162 21.48 7.09 -3.76
CA THR A 162 20.90 8.35 -4.26
C THR A 162 19.73 8.85 -3.41
N ILE A 163 18.97 7.95 -2.77
CA ILE A 163 17.89 8.32 -1.85
C ILE A 163 18.44 9.05 -0.61
N ILE A 164 19.54 8.54 -0.05
CA ILE A 164 20.20 9.12 1.14
C ILE A 164 20.79 10.49 0.82
N LEU A 165 21.38 10.65 -0.37
CA LEU A 165 21.96 11.92 -0.80
C LEU A 165 20.93 13.01 -1.06
N ARG A 166 19.74 12.64 -1.55
CA ARG A 166 18.76 13.58 -2.09
C ARG A 166 17.71 14.03 -1.09
N PHE A 167 17.38 13.18 -0.12
CA PHE A 167 16.24 13.40 0.77
C PHE A 167 16.62 13.38 2.24
N ASP A 168 15.98 14.27 3.00
CA ASP A 168 15.90 14.13 4.45
C ASP A 168 15.11 12.87 4.82
N PRO A 169 15.52 12.11 5.86
CA PRO A 169 14.89 10.84 6.22
C PRO A 169 13.40 10.94 6.49
N ILE A 170 12.99 12.03 7.15
CA ILE A 170 11.60 12.32 7.49
C ILE A 170 10.78 12.55 6.22
N VAL A 171 11.29 13.39 5.32
CA VAL A 171 10.60 13.74 4.06
C VAL A 171 10.46 12.51 3.18
N ALA A 172 11.53 11.71 3.03
CA ALA A 172 11.49 10.46 2.28
C ALA A 172 10.44 9.50 2.85
N THR A 173 10.42 9.33 4.17
CA THR A 173 9.46 8.44 4.85
C THR A 173 8.03 8.92 4.65
N CYS A 174 7.75 10.21 4.78
CA CYS A 174 6.43 10.77 4.53
C CYS A 174 5.97 10.55 3.07
N LEU A 175 6.86 10.76 2.10
CA LEU A 175 6.54 10.52 0.68
C LEU A 175 6.23 9.04 0.42
N VAL A 176 7.00 8.12 0.99
CA VAL A 176 6.73 6.69 0.81
C VAL A 176 5.46 6.26 1.52
N LEU A 177 5.15 6.79 2.71
CA LEU A 177 3.88 6.51 3.39
C LEU A 177 2.68 7.03 2.60
N LEU A 178 2.80 8.21 2.00
CA LEU A 178 1.80 8.76 1.09
C LEU A 178 1.63 7.84 -0.14
N ALA A 179 2.73 7.40 -0.75
CA ALA A 179 2.69 6.47 -1.89
C ALA A 179 2.04 5.13 -1.52
N ILE A 180 2.35 4.55 -0.36
CA ILE A 180 1.71 3.32 0.14
C ILE A 180 0.21 3.54 0.32
N TRP A 181 -0.17 4.66 0.93
CA TRP A 181 -1.57 4.97 1.18
C TRP A 181 -2.36 5.10 -0.12
N LEU A 182 -1.89 5.91 -1.07
CA LEU A 182 -2.57 6.13 -2.36
C LEU A 182 -2.64 4.84 -3.19
N ASN A 183 -1.56 4.04 -3.22
CA ASN A 183 -1.56 2.73 -3.87
C ASN A 183 -2.59 1.78 -3.26
N THR A 184 -2.67 1.74 -1.94
CA THR A 184 -3.64 0.91 -1.20
C THR A 184 -5.08 1.33 -1.53
N VAL A 185 -5.33 2.64 -1.63
CA VAL A 185 -6.65 3.18 -2.03
C VAL A 185 -7.01 2.78 -3.46
N ILE A 186 -6.07 2.86 -4.41
CA ILE A 186 -6.30 2.45 -5.80
C ILE A 186 -6.62 0.96 -5.89
N ILE A 187 -5.88 0.11 -5.17
CA ILE A 187 -6.15 -1.34 -5.10
C ILE A 187 -7.56 -1.60 -4.56
N GLY A 188 -7.91 -1.00 -3.43
CA GLY A 188 -9.24 -1.18 -2.82
C GLY A 188 -10.38 -0.68 -3.70
N LEU A 189 -10.22 0.47 -4.36
CA LEU A 189 -11.20 1.00 -5.31
C LEU A 189 -11.32 0.12 -6.56
N THR A 190 -10.21 -0.42 -7.06
CA THR A 190 -10.20 -1.34 -8.21
C THR A 190 -10.98 -2.62 -7.88
N GLN A 191 -10.74 -3.22 -6.71
CA GLN A 191 -11.49 -4.39 -6.24
C GLN A 191 -12.99 -4.07 -6.10
N LEU A 192 -13.33 -2.91 -5.55
CA LEU A 192 -14.72 -2.47 -5.41
C LEU A 192 -15.42 -2.28 -6.76
N VAL A 193 -14.78 -1.64 -7.72
CA VAL A 193 -15.34 -1.41 -9.06
C VAL A 193 -15.50 -2.73 -9.79
N LEU A 194 -14.44 -3.54 -9.88
CA LEU A 194 -14.45 -4.78 -10.66
C LEU A 194 -15.42 -5.81 -10.10
N ASN A 195 -15.42 -6.05 -8.79
CA ASN A 195 -16.40 -6.97 -8.17
C ASN A 195 -17.82 -6.39 -8.15
N GLY A 196 -17.99 -5.09 -8.46
CA GLY A 196 -19.29 -4.50 -8.70
C GLY A 196 -19.82 -4.78 -10.11
N TYR A 197 -18.97 -4.69 -11.15
CA TYR A 197 -19.37 -4.88 -12.55
C TYR A 197 -19.35 -6.34 -13.01
N PHE A 198 -18.47 -7.15 -12.46
CA PHE A 198 -18.20 -8.53 -12.87
C PHE A 198 -18.49 -9.52 -11.73
N PRO A 199 -18.53 -10.85 -11.98
CA PRO A 199 -18.70 -11.83 -10.92
C PRO A 199 -17.62 -11.71 -9.82
N ARG A 200 -17.98 -12.13 -8.60
CA ARG A 200 -17.10 -12.07 -7.42
C ARG A 200 -15.80 -12.81 -7.71
N GLY A 201 -14.66 -12.13 -7.51
CA GLY A 201 -13.32 -12.72 -7.64
C GLY A 201 -12.44 -12.04 -8.70
N ILE A 202 -13.03 -11.38 -9.71
CA ILE A 202 -12.25 -10.68 -10.75
C ILE A 202 -11.48 -9.49 -10.17
N GLY A 203 -12.05 -8.79 -9.18
CA GLY A 203 -11.34 -7.76 -8.43
C GLY A 203 -10.09 -8.30 -7.73
N ILE A 204 -10.17 -9.51 -7.15
CA ILE A 204 -9.01 -10.16 -6.51
C ILE A 204 -7.97 -10.54 -7.57
N ALA A 205 -8.39 -11.12 -8.69
CA ALA A 205 -7.49 -11.45 -9.79
C ALA A 205 -6.76 -10.22 -10.34
N ALA A 206 -7.46 -9.12 -10.58
CA ALA A 206 -6.87 -7.86 -11.00
C ALA A 206 -5.93 -7.27 -9.93
N GLY A 207 -6.31 -7.34 -8.66
CA GLY A 207 -5.44 -6.99 -7.53
C GLY A 207 -4.15 -7.81 -7.52
N GLY A 208 -4.24 -9.11 -7.81
CA GLY A 208 -3.08 -10.00 -7.93
C GLY A 208 -2.14 -9.59 -9.07
N VAL A 209 -2.68 -9.20 -10.24
CA VAL A 209 -1.86 -8.66 -11.35
C VAL A 209 -1.17 -7.36 -10.94
N ILE A 210 -1.88 -6.44 -10.29
CA ILE A 210 -1.30 -5.18 -9.80
C ILE A 210 -0.18 -5.47 -8.80
N MET A 211 -0.39 -6.40 -7.89
CA MET A 211 0.60 -6.80 -6.88
C MET A 211 1.89 -7.35 -7.48
N PHE A 212 1.82 -8.18 -8.53
CA PHE A 212 3.01 -8.70 -9.20
C PHE A 212 3.66 -7.70 -10.16
N SER A 213 3.01 -6.56 -10.44
CA SER A 213 3.50 -5.60 -11.43
C SER A 213 4.93 -5.09 -11.20
N PRO A 214 5.46 -4.92 -9.98
CA PRO A 214 6.85 -4.51 -9.80
C PRO A 214 7.87 -5.55 -10.28
N TYR A 215 7.57 -6.83 -10.06
CA TYR A 215 8.40 -7.92 -10.58
C TYR A 215 8.31 -8.03 -12.10
N LEU A 216 7.11 -7.86 -12.65
CA LEU A 216 6.91 -7.86 -14.09
C LEU A 216 7.65 -6.67 -14.73
N ALA A 217 7.60 -5.49 -14.11
CA ALA A 217 8.37 -4.33 -14.54
C ALA A 217 9.88 -4.62 -14.48
N GLN A 218 10.40 -5.14 -13.36
CA GLN A 218 11.83 -5.40 -13.24
C GLN A 218 12.36 -6.47 -14.21
N LYS A 219 11.58 -7.54 -14.48
CA LYS A 219 12.07 -8.72 -15.21
C LYS A 219 11.63 -8.80 -16.67
N LEU A 220 10.49 -8.22 -17.03
CA LEU A 220 9.88 -8.40 -18.35
C LEU A 220 9.77 -7.11 -19.15
N SER A 221 10.02 -5.93 -18.55
CA SER A 221 9.90 -4.69 -19.32
C SER A 221 11.05 -4.53 -20.30
N VAL A 222 10.72 -4.48 -21.58
CA VAL A 222 11.63 -4.01 -22.63
C VAL A 222 11.68 -2.48 -22.52
N GLY A 223 12.76 -1.93 -21.95
CA GLY A 223 12.87 -0.52 -21.59
C GLY A 223 12.16 -0.15 -20.27
N TYR A 224 12.09 1.15 -19.96
CA TYR A 224 11.52 1.66 -18.70
C TYR A 224 9.98 1.75 -18.68
N ILE A 225 9.31 1.26 -19.73
CA ILE A 225 7.84 1.40 -19.94
C ILE A 225 7.04 0.70 -18.83
N GLY A 226 7.53 -0.43 -18.30
CA GLY A 226 6.84 -1.19 -17.24
C GLY A 226 6.61 -0.35 -15.97
N TYR A 227 7.52 0.58 -15.68
CA TYR A 227 7.42 1.45 -14.51
C TYR A 227 6.36 2.55 -14.63
N TYR A 228 5.84 2.82 -15.84
CA TYR A 228 4.72 3.76 -16.03
C TYR A 228 3.35 3.17 -15.67
N PHE A 229 3.24 1.84 -15.61
CA PHE A 229 1.98 1.15 -15.33
C PHE A 229 1.98 0.36 -14.02
N SER A 230 3.14 0.19 -13.39
CA SER A 230 3.25 -0.51 -12.11
C SER A 230 3.04 0.44 -10.93
N PHE A 231 1.80 0.52 -10.45
CA PHE A 231 1.45 1.39 -9.33
C PHE A 231 2.26 1.10 -8.04
N PRO A 232 2.43 -0.17 -7.62
CA PRO A 232 3.22 -0.46 -6.42
C PRO A 232 4.71 -0.15 -6.58
N SER A 233 5.24 -0.06 -7.81
CA SER A 233 6.63 0.38 -8.04
C SER A 233 6.86 1.83 -7.62
N TRP A 234 5.82 2.67 -7.65
CA TRP A 234 5.94 4.08 -7.24
C TRP A 234 6.07 4.27 -5.73
N ILE A 235 6.05 3.20 -4.94
CA ILE A 235 6.46 3.25 -3.53
C ILE A 235 7.97 3.53 -3.43
N ASN A 236 8.74 3.14 -4.46
CA ASN A 236 10.17 3.37 -4.55
C ASN A 236 10.50 4.75 -5.12
N LEU A 237 11.20 5.58 -4.34
CA LEU A 237 11.62 6.93 -4.75
C LEU A 237 12.76 6.94 -5.78
N SER A 238 13.52 5.85 -5.95
CA SER A 238 14.60 5.77 -6.94
C SER A 238 14.09 5.64 -8.38
N ILE A 239 12.85 5.17 -8.56
CA ILE A 239 12.20 4.99 -9.87
C ILE A 239 11.66 6.32 -10.42
N TYR A 240 11.77 7.42 -9.68
CA TYR A 240 11.26 8.71 -10.08
C TYR A 240 12.35 9.47 -10.85
N ASP A 241 12.00 10.00 -12.02
CA ASP A 241 12.90 10.89 -12.75
C ASP A 241 12.85 12.31 -12.17
N TRP A 242 13.68 12.55 -11.16
CA TRP A 242 13.75 13.84 -10.48
C TRP A 242 14.48 14.91 -11.30
N ASP A 243 15.42 14.52 -12.16
CA ASP A 243 16.29 15.45 -12.91
C ASP A 243 15.82 15.70 -14.35
N GLY A 244 14.85 14.93 -14.86
CA GLY A 244 14.39 15.06 -16.25
C GLY A 244 15.35 14.43 -17.28
N ILE A 245 16.31 13.63 -16.81
CA ILE A 245 17.40 13.09 -17.62
C ILE A 245 17.14 11.62 -17.96
N THR A 246 16.46 10.90 -17.06
CA THR A 246 16.22 9.47 -17.24
C THR A 246 14.90 9.21 -17.97
N GLN A 247 14.74 8.02 -18.55
CA GLN A 247 13.47 7.62 -19.21
C GLN A 247 12.40 7.15 -18.20
N LEU A 248 12.65 7.33 -16.90
CA LEU A 248 11.78 6.94 -15.80
C LEU A 248 10.59 7.89 -15.66
N PRO A 249 9.50 7.46 -15.00
CA PRO A 249 8.33 8.32 -14.80
C PRO A 249 8.67 9.54 -13.93
N SER A 250 8.24 10.73 -14.38
CA SER A 250 8.43 11.95 -13.60
C SER A 250 7.51 12.00 -12.37
N PRO A 251 7.90 12.69 -11.28
CA PRO A 251 7.06 12.83 -10.09
C PRO A 251 5.68 13.42 -10.39
N LEU A 252 5.62 14.38 -11.33
CA LEU A 252 4.37 15.02 -11.75
C LEU A 252 3.46 14.02 -12.47
N TYR A 253 4.01 13.15 -13.32
CA TYR A 253 3.25 12.11 -14.01
C TYR A 253 2.62 11.15 -12.99
N ILE A 254 3.39 10.67 -12.02
CA ILE A 254 2.93 9.73 -10.99
C ILE A 254 1.80 10.37 -10.15
N ALA A 255 2.00 11.61 -9.70
CA ALA A 255 0.99 12.34 -8.93
C ALA A 255 -0.30 12.58 -9.73
N ALA A 256 -0.18 12.99 -10.99
CA ALA A 256 -1.31 13.18 -11.88
C ALA A 256 -2.06 11.86 -12.11
N PHE A 257 -1.33 10.75 -12.30
CA PHE A 257 -1.94 9.44 -12.46
C PHE A 257 -2.72 9.03 -11.21
N TRP A 258 -2.15 9.16 -10.01
CA TRP A 258 -2.87 8.84 -8.77
C TRP A 258 -4.18 9.60 -8.67
N VAL A 259 -4.16 10.91 -8.90
CA VAL A 259 -5.36 11.76 -8.85
C VAL A 259 -6.39 11.31 -9.89
N MET A 260 -5.97 11.12 -11.14
CA MET A 260 -6.86 10.73 -12.23
C MET A 260 -7.46 9.33 -12.02
N ALA A 261 -6.65 8.37 -11.59
CA ALA A 261 -7.09 6.99 -11.33
C ALA A 261 -8.10 6.95 -10.17
N ILE A 262 -7.83 7.67 -9.07
CA ILE A 262 -8.74 7.76 -7.92
C ILE A 262 -10.06 8.42 -8.34
N ILE A 263 -10.03 9.52 -9.07
CA ILE A 263 -11.24 10.20 -9.56
C ILE A 263 -12.05 9.27 -10.48
N LEU A 264 -11.38 8.61 -11.43
CA LEU A 264 -12.04 7.69 -12.36
C LEU A 264 -12.70 6.53 -11.61
N LEU A 265 -11.96 5.84 -10.73
CA LEU A 265 -12.45 4.69 -9.99
C LEU A 265 -13.58 5.07 -9.02
N THR A 266 -13.49 6.22 -8.35
CA THR A 266 -14.58 6.70 -7.47
C THR A 266 -15.85 7.04 -8.24
N VAL A 267 -15.74 7.64 -9.44
CA VAL A 267 -16.89 7.89 -10.32
C VAL A 267 -17.51 6.58 -10.79
N LEU A 268 -16.71 5.59 -11.20
CA LEU A 268 -17.19 4.27 -11.62
C LEU A 268 -17.89 3.53 -10.46
N ALA A 269 -17.29 3.55 -9.26
CA ALA A 269 -17.89 2.94 -8.06
C ALA A 269 -19.23 3.60 -7.71
N CYS A 270 -19.32 4.93 -7.75
CA CYS A 270 -20.57 5.66 -7.54
C CYS A 270 -21.62 5.35 -8.62
N ARG A 271 -21.23 5.26 -9.89
CA ARG A 271 -22.15 4.95 -10.99
C ARG A 271 -22.76 3.55 -10.82
N ARG A 272 -21.95 2.54 -10.53
CA ARG A 272 -22.41 1.15 -10.39
C ARG A 272 -23.35 0.97 -9.20
N THR A 273 -23.02 1.55 -8.06
CA THR A 273 -23.84 1.44 -6.84
C THR A 273 -25.17 2.17 -6.95
N VAL A 274 -25.26 3.24 -7.75
CA VAL A 274 -26.50 3.99 -7.96
C VAL A 274 -27.40 3.32 -9.00
N LYS A 275 -26.85 2.91 -10.15
CA LYS A 275 -27.62 2.38 -11.29
C LYS A 275 -27.80 0.86 -11.28
N GLY A 276 -27.15 0.16 -10.35
CA GLY A 276 -27.18 -1.28 -10.29
C GLY A 276 -28.46 -1.88 -9.73
N ASP A 277 -28.99 -2.91 -10.39
CA ASP A 277 -30.02 -3.77 -9.82
C ASP A 277 -29.44 -4.62 -8.68
N LEU A 278 -30.19 -4.74 -7.59
CA LEU A 278 -29.80 -5.46 -6.37
C LEU A 278 -29.82 -6.98 -6.55
N ASP A 279 -30.44 -7.47 -7.63
CA ASP A 279 -30.77 -8.89 -7.80
C ASP A 279 -29.55 -9.77 -8.16
N VAL A 280 -28.46 -9.17 -8.65
CA VAL A 280 -27.18 -9.87 -8.86
C VAL A 280 -26.38 -9.97 -7.56
N ILE A 281 -26.71 -9.14 -6.56
CA ILE A 281 -26.02 -9.13 -5.27
C ILE A 281 -26.61 -10.21 -4.34
N SER A 282 -27.89 -10.58 -4.52
CA SER A 282 -28.65 -11.57 -3.76
C SER A 282 -28.42 -13.04 -4.14
N GLN A 283 -27.62 -13.37 -5.16
CA GLN A 283 -27.33 -14.77 -5.51
C GLN A 283 -26.15 -15.36 -4.72
N VAL A 284 -26.12 -15.11 -3.40
CA VAL A 284 -25.36 -15.89 -2.42
C VAL A 284 -26.24 -16.24 -1.24
#